data_AF-A0A820QER0-F1
#
_entry.id   AF-A0A820QER0-F1
#
_cell.length_a   1.000
_cell.length_b   1.000
_cell.length_c   1.000
_cell.angle_alpha   90.00
_cell.angle_beta   90.00
_cell.angle_gamma   90.00
#
_symmetry.space_group_name_H-M   'P 1'
#
loop_
_entity.id
_entity.type
_entity.pdbx_description
1 polymer ?
#
loop_
_entity_poly.entity_id
_entity_poly.type
_entity_poly.pdbx_seq_one_letter_code
_entity_poly.pdbx_strand_id
1 'polypeptide(L)'
;YLLARRKISIELFVKLFLDDVGSEPGSIINESSGFSAREQRFRHDMERLKNIHQKDIRFESMERDRILLIQKTFRTLNTYYYRNQNINSSSSIPPLAVQRVKVTFKDEPGEGSGVARSFYASIIE
;
A
#
# COMPACT_ATOMS: atom_id res chain seq x y z
N TYR A 1 -32.50 -10.89 24.56
CA TYR A 1 -31.48 -11.79 25.14
C TYR A 1 -30.93 -12.82 24.17
N LEU A 2 -31.76 -13.56 23.42
CA LEU A 2 -31.30 -14.63 22.51
C LEU A 2 -30.43 -14.12 21.35
N LEU A 3 -30.82 -12.98 20.74
CA LEU A 3 -30.07 -12.32 19.66
C LEU A 3 -28.69 -11.81 20.12
N ALA A 4 -28.62 -11.24 21.32
CA ALA A 4 -27.36 -10.78 21.91
C ALA A 4 -26.38 -11.93 22.18
N ARG A 5 -26.89 -13.08 22.66
CA ARG A 5 -26.07 -14.29 22.85
C ARG A 5 -25.56 -14.86 21.53
N ARG A 6 -26.42 -14.92 20.49
CA ARG A 6 -26.02 -15.36 19.14
C ARG A 6 -24.98 -14.44 18.51
N LYS A 7 -25.12 -13.13 18.69
CA LYS A 7 -24.12 -12.15 18.25
C LYS A 7 -22.75 -12.43 18.87
N ILE A 8 -22.69 -12.62 20.19
CA ILE A 8 -21.43 -12.90 20.90
C ILE A 8 -20.81 -14.23 20.42
N SER A 9 -21.61 -15.28 20.24
CA SER A 9 -21.11 -16.55 19.72
C SER A 9 -20.52 -16.43 18.31
N ILE A 10 -21.15 -15.63 17.44
CA ILE A 10 -20.63 -15.35 16.08
C ILE A 10 -19.34 -14.52 16.16
N GLU A 11 -19.29 -13.48 16.99
CA GLU A 11 -18.08 -12.65 17.15
C GLU A 11 -16.89 -13.47 17.69
N LEU A 12 -17.13 -14.40 18.63
CA LEU A 12 -16.11 -15.32 19.12
C LEU A 12 -15.65 -16.29 18.03
N PHE A 13 -16.58 -16.87 17.27
CA PHE A 13 -16.26 -17.79 16.19
C PHE A 13 -15.41 -17.11 15.10
N VAL A 14 -15.80 -15.92 14.66
CA VAL A 14 -15.04 -15.12 13.68
C VAL A 14 -13.63 -14.83 14.19
N LYS A 15 -13.44 -14.51 15.48
CA LYS A 15 -12.11 -14.26 16.05
C LYS A 15 -11.26 -15.52 16.16
N LEU A 16 -11.85 -16.65 16.55
CA LEU A 16 -11.11 -17.88 16.82
C LEU A 16 -10.68 -18.60 15.55
N PHE A 17 -11.50 -18.49 14.49
CA PHE A 17 -11.32 -19.24 13.23
C PHE A 17 -11.02 -18.33 12.04
N LEU A 18 -10.58 -17.09 12.28
CA LEU A 18 -10.26 -16.13 11.22
C LEU A 18 -9.15 -16.65 10.31
N ASP A 19 -8.08 -17.19 10.91
CA ASP A 19 -6.90 -17.62 10.17
C ASP A 19 -7.14 -18.93 9.39
N ASP A 20 -8.08 -19.77 9.88
CA ASP A 20 -8.45 -21.03 9.24
C ASP A 20 -9.59 -20.82 8.22
N VAL A 21 -10.81 -20.58 8.72
CA VAL A 21 -12.02 -20.50 7.89
C VAL A 21 -12.12 -19.16 7.17
N GLY A 22 -11.52 -18.09 7.71
CA GLY A 22 -11.43 -16.80 7.00
C GLY A 22 -10.46 -16.83 5.83
N SER A 23 -9.45 -17.70 5.83
CA SER A 23 -8.49 -17.82 4.72
C SER A 23 -9.06 -18.52 3.48
N GLU A 24 -10.20 -19.23 3.64
CA GLU A 24 -10.86 -19.96 2.55
C GLU A 24 -11.45 -19.02 1.48
N PRO A 25 -11.32 -19.36 0.17
CA PRO A 25 -11.92 -18.59 -0.91
C PRO A 25 -13.44 -18.50 -0.77
N GLY A 26 -13.99 -17.27 -0.75
CA GLY A 26 -15.44 -17.04 -0.61
C GLY A 26 -15.94 -16.96 0.85
N SER A 27 -15.02 -16.94 1.83
CA SER A 27 -15.38 -16.80 3.23
C SER A 27 -15.90 -15.40 3.58
N ILE A 28 -17.16 -15.33 4.03
CA ILE A 28 -17.80 -14.11 4.55
C ILE A 28 -17.30 -13.71 5.95
N ILE A 29 -16.49 -14.57 6.59
CA ILE A 29 -15.88 -14.30 7.89
C ILE A 29 -14.93 -13.10 7.81
N ASN A 30 -14.27 -12.92 6.66
CA ASN A 30 -13.45 -11.73 6.40
C ASN A 30 -14.29 -10.45 6.29
N GLU A 31 -15.50 -10.54 5.75
CA GLU A 31 -16.41 -9.38 5.64
C GLU A 31 -16.94 -8.95 7.02
N SER A 32 -17.13 -9.93 7.90
CA SER A 32 -17.58 -9.73 9.28
C SER A 32 -16.43 -9.51 10.28
N SER A 33 -15.18 -9.66 9.85
CA SER A 33 -14.01 -9.33 10.67
C SER A 33 -13.91 -7.81 10.92
N GLY A 34 -13.51 -7.44 12.14
CA GLY A 34 -13.31 -6.05 12.52
C GLY A 34 -12.15 -5.40 11.75
N PHE A 35 -12.14 -4.07 11.67
CA PHE A 35 -11.12 -3.31 10.91
C PHE A 35 -9.68 -3.73 11.24
N SER A 36 -9.35 -3.93 12.52
CA SER A 36 -8.00 -4.30 12.97
C SER A 36 -7.49 -5.61 12.36
N ALA A 37 -8.36 -6.61 12.21
CA ALA A 37 -8.01 -7.89 11.61
C ALA A 37 -7.76 -7.75 10.09
N ARG A 38 -8.64 -7.02 9.39
CA ARG A 38 -8.45 -6.72 7.96
C ARG A 38 -7.20 -5.90 7.71
N GLU A 39 -6.93 -4.92 8.55
CA GLU A 39 -5.73 -4.07 8.48
C GLU A 39 -4.46 -4.90 8.65
N GLN A 40 -4.42 -5.82 9.64
CA GLN A 40 -3.26 -6.67 9.89
C GLN A 40 -2.95 -7.57 8.68
N ARG A 41 -3.98 -8.20 8.11
CA ARG A 41 -3.84 -9.02 6.90
C ARG A 41 -3.38 -8.19 5.70
N PHE A 42 -4.03 -7.05 5.48
CA PHE A 42 -3.64 -6.12 4.42
C PHE A 42 -2.18 -5.69 4.57
N ARG A 43 -1.76 -5.32 5.78
CA ARG A 43 -0.37 -4.94 6.06
C ARG A 43 0.59 -6.08 5.76
N HIS A 44 0.27 -7.31 6.15
CA HIS A 44 1.06 -8.50 5.81
C HIS A 44 1.20 -8.70 4.30
N ASP A 45 0.09 -8.62 3.55
CA ASP A 45 0.10 -8.76 2.09
C ASP A 45 0.90 -7.64 1.40
N MET A 46 0.79 -6.39 1.90
CA MET A 46 1.56 -5.26 1.40
C MET A 46 3.06 -5.41 1.69
N GLU A 47 3.43 -5.86 2.89
CA GLU A 47 4.85 -6.13 3.23
C GLU A 47 5.42 -7.25 2.35
N ARG A 48 4.62 -8.28 2.04
CA ARG A 48 5.02 -9.32 1.08
C ARG A 48 5.29 -8.73 -0.31
N LEU A 49 4.38 -7.92 -0.85
CA LEU A 49 4.57 -7.26 -2.15
C LEU A 49 5.79 -6.35 -2.17
N LYS A 50 6.02 -5.60 -1.08
CA LYS A 50 7.17 -4.72 -0.91
C LYS A 50 8.48 -5.52 -1.01
N ASN A 51 8.60 -6.62 -0.27
CA ASN A 51 9.80 -7.44 -0.20
C ASN A 51 10.09 -8.25 -1.48
N ILE A 52 9.09 -8.51 -2.32
CA ILE A 52 9.28 -9.11 -3.64
C ILE A 52 10.07 -8.14 -4.55
N HIS A 53 9.78 -6.84 -4.46
CA HIS A 53 10.46 -5.80 -5.25
C HIS A 53 11.50 -5.05 -4.42
N GLN A 54 12.75 -5.49 -4.45
CA GLN A 54 13.87 -4.77 -3.81
C GLN A 54 14.28 -3.44 -4.48
N LYS A 55 13.40 -2.85 -5.32
CA LYS A 55 13.69 -1.61 -6.05
C LYS A 55 12.92 -0.44 -5.45
N ASP A 56 13.63 0.66 -5.25
CA ASP A 56 13.05 1.94 -4.84
C ASP A 56 12.58 2.72 -6.07
N ILE A 57 11.52 3.52 -5.91
CA ILE A 57 11.19 4.61 -6.84
C ILE A 57 11.85 5.90 -6.37
N ARG A 58 12.44 6.66 -7.31
CA ARG A 58 13.11 7.92 -7.02
C ARG A 58 12.41 9.06 -7.75
N PHE A 59 12.07 10.10 -7.00
CA PHE A 59 11.58 11.37 -7.50
C PHE A 59 12.66 12.42 -7.29
N GLU A 60 13.41 12.71 -8.34
CA GLU A 60 14.60 13.55 -8.25
C GLU A 60 14.31 15.00 -8.63
N SER A 61 14.83 15.95 -7.85
CA SER A 61 14.70 17.39 -8.09
C SER A 61 13.25 17.85 -8.26
N MET A 62 12.36 17.41 -7.38
CA MET A 62 10.94 17.77 -7.41
C MET A 62 10.75 19.25 -7.08
N GLU A 63 9.78 19.90 -7.72
CA GLU A 63 9.44 21.29 -7.44
C GLU A 63 8.40 21.38 -6.32
N ARG A 64 8.40 22.47 -5.55
CA ARG A 64 7.37 22.74 -4.53
C ARG A 64 6.11 23.37 -5.11
N ASP A 65 6.22 23.98 -6.29
CA ASP A 65 5.04 24.44 -7.03
C ASP A 65 4.13 23.24 -7.32
N ARG A 66 2.86 23.37 -6.93
CA ARG A 66 1.89 22.27 -6.94
C ARG A 66 1.67 21.70 -8.34
N ILE A 67 1.57 22.56 -9.35
CA ILE A 67 1.27 22.13 -10.72
C ILE A 67 2.48 21.35 -11.25
N LEU A 68 3.68 21.90 -11.08
CA LEU A 68 4.93 21.28 -11.53
C LEU A 68 5.23 19.99 -10.76
N LEU A 69 4.95 19.97 -9.45
CA LEU A 69 5.08 18.79 -8.60
C LEU A 69 4.23 17.63 -9.10
N ILE A 70 2.94 17.88 -9.33
CA ILE A 70 1.97 16.87 -9.77
C ILE A 70 2.36 16.36 -11.16
N GLN A 71 2.64 17.27 -12.10
CA GLN A 71 3.05 16.89 -13.46
C GLN A 71 4.31 16.02 -13.46
N LYS A 72 5.33 16.42 -12.71
CA LYS A 72 6.58 15.66 -12.63
C LYS A 72 6.38 14.32 -11.92
N THR A 73 5.54 14.26 -10.89
CA THR A 73 5.17 13.02 -10.20
C THR A 73 4.57 12.01 -11.17
N PHE A 74 3.53 12.40 -11.91
CA PHE A 74 2.88 11.52 -12.86
C PHE A 74 3.79 11.12 -14.01
N ARG A 75 4.63 12.04 -14.52
CA ARG A 75 5.63 11.71 -15.54
C ARG A 75 6.59 10.63 -15.06
N THR A 76 7.11 10.77 -13.84
CA THR A 76 8.01 9.78 -13.24
C THR A 76 7.30 8.45 -13.04
N LEU A 77 6.10 8.44 -12.44
CA LEU A 77 5.30 7.22 -12.25
C LEU A 77 5.04 6.48 -13.57
N ASN A 78 4.65 7.19 -14.62
CA ASN A 78 4.40 6.61 -15.93
C ASN A 78 5.66 5.96 -16.51
N THR A 79 6.82 6.63 -16.41
CA THR A 79 8.11 6.06 -16.83
C THR A 79 8.41 4.75 -16.11
N TYR A 80 8.22 4.70 -14.78
CA TYR A 80 8.41 3.47 -14.01
C TYR A 80 7.39 2.39 -14.38
N TYR A 81 6.12 2.75 -14.57
CA TYR A 81 5.07 1.82 -14.96
C TYR A 81 5.41 1.13 -16.28
N TYR A 82 5.67 1.89 -17.35
CA TYR A 82 5.96 1.31 -18.66
C TYR A 82 7.25 0.51 -18.66
N ARG A 83 8.27 0.95 -17.93
CA ARG A 83 9.52 0.20 -17.77
C ARG A 83 9.28 -1.16 -17.10
N ASN A 84 8.50 -1.18 -16.03
CA ASN A 84 8.30 -2.39 -15.22
C ASN A 84 7.22 -3.31 -15.80
N GLN A 85 6.24 -2.77 -16.53
CA GLN A 85 5.20 -3.55 -17.21
C GLN A 85 5.82 -4.51 -18.23
N ASN A 86 6.83 -4.06 -18.98
CA ASN A 86 7.54 -4.89 -19.95
C ASN A 86 8.42 -5.97 -19.30
N ILE A 87 8.92 -5.71 -18.09
CA ILE A 87 9.79 -6.66 -17.35
C ILE A 87 8.97 -7.71 -16.60
N ASN A 88 7.80 -7.30 -16.07
CA ASN A 88 6.93 -8.13 -15.24
C ASN A 88 5.76 -8.73 -16.02
N SER A 89 5.82 -8.75 -17.35
CA SER A 89 4.72 -9.25 -18.20
C SER A 89 4.37 -10.73 -17.94
N SER A 90 5.30 -11.50 -17.37
CA SER A 90 5.12 -12.90 -16.97
C SER A 90 5.00 -13.11 -15.45
N SER A 91 5.17 -12.06 -14.63
CA SER A 91 5.08 -12.16 -13.18
C SER A 91 3.81 -11.47 -12.68
N SER A 92 3.16 -12.05 -11.67
CA SER A 92 1.92 -11.49 -11.08
C SER A 92 2.18 -10.24 -10.22
N ILE A 93 3.29 -9.54 -10.44
CA ILE A 93 3.77 -8.50 -9.55
C ILE A 93 3.36 -7.13 -10.10
N PRO A 94 2.67 -6.29 -9.31
CA PRO A 94 2.23 -4.98 -9.77
C PRO A 94 3.41 -4.13 -10.29
N PRO A 95 3.27 -3.44 -11.44
CA PRO A 95 4.36 -2.66 -12.03
C PRO A 95 4.93 -1.54 -11.16
N LEU A 96 4.13 -1.04 -10.20
CA LEU A 96 4.50 0.04 -9.27
C LEU A 96 4.73 -0.45 -7.84
N ALA A 97 4.79 -1.76 -7.60
CA ALA A 97 5.27 -2.27 -6.31
C ALA A 97 6.73 -1.84 -6.10
N VAL A 98 7.07 -1.26 -4.96
CA VAL A 98 8.41 -0.74 -4.67
C VAL A 98 8.74 -0.87 -3.20
N GLN A 99 10.02 -1.02 -2.87
CA GLN A 99 10.47 -1.13 -1.48
C GLN A 99 10.30 0.19 -0.74
N ARG A 100 10.73 1.30 -1.37
CA ARG A 100 10.69 2.65 -0.79
C ARG A 100 10.43 3.70 -1.86
N VAL A 101 9.82 4.78 -1.42
CA VAL A 101 9.76 6.04 -2.16
C VAL A 101 10.88 6.94 -1.65
N LYS A 102 11.74 7.38 -2.56
CA LYS A 102 12.80 8.35 -2.30
C LYS A 102 12.49 9.62 -3.05
N VAL A 103 12.62 10.75 -2.37
CA VAL A 103 12.29 12.06 -2.93
C VAL A 103 13.41 13.03 -2.58
N THR A 104 13.80 13.83 -3.56
CA THR A 104 14.61 15.04 -3.36
C THR A 104 13.87 16.22 -3.96
N PHE A 105 13.86 17.34 -3.25
CA PHE A 105 13.32 18.59 -3.78
C PHE A 105 14.45 19.41 -4.38
N LYS A 106 14.13 20.15 -5.44
CA LYS A 106 15.06 21.03 -6.11
C LYS A 106 15.53 22.10 -5.13
N ASP A 107 16.83 22.35 -5.10
CA ASP A 107 17.48 23.36 -4.25
C ASP A 107 17.33 23.12 -2.73
N GLU A 108 16.84 21.96 -2.31
CA GLU A 108 16.72 21.58 -0.90
C GLU A 108 17.72 20.46 -0.54
N PRO A 109 18.60 20.67 0.45
CA PRO A 109 19.46 19.60 0.94
C PRO A 109 18.64 18.62 1.80
N GLY A 110 18.46 17.40 1.33
CA GLY A 110 17.86 16.37 2.16
C GLY A 110 17.37 15.13 1.42
N GLU A 111 17.56 13.98 2.07
CA GLU A 111 16.91 12.72 1.73
C GLU A 111 16.31 12.11 3.02
N GLY A 112 15.25 11.31 2.90
CA GLY A 112 14.76 10.50 4.01
C GLY A 112 13.24 10.48 4.17
N SER A 113 12.77 9.90 5.28
CA SER A 113 11.35 9.67 5.54
C SER A 113 10.56 10.97 5.79
N GLY A 114 11.20 12.00 6.37
CA GLY A 114 10.59 13.32 6.53
C GLY A 114 10.27 13.98 5.19
N VAL A 115 11.22 13.92 4.25
CA VAL A 115 11.06 14.46 2.89
C VAL A 115 9.95 13.72 2.15
N ALA A 116 9.91 12.39 2.22
CA ALA A 116 8.84 11.59 1.62
C ALA A 116 7.45 11.90 2.21
N ARG A 117 7.35 12.11 3.54
CA ARG A 117 6.08 12.53 4.16
C ARG A 117 5.63 13.90 3.68
N SER A 118 6.55 14.86 3.60
CA SER A 118 6.25 16.20 3.08
C SER A 118 5.79 16.16 1.62
N PHE A 119 6.41 15.30 0.81
CA PHE A 119 5.98 15.04 -0.57
C PHE A 119 4.57 14.49 -0.65
N TYR A 120 4.22 13.48 0.15
CA TYR A 120 2.84 12.95 0.18
C TYR A 120 1.82 14.01 0.59
N ALA A 121 2.13 14.82 1.60
CA ALA A 121 1.27 15.93 2.02
C ALA A 121 1.06 16.95 0.89
N SER A 122 2.15 17.34 0.21
CA SER A 122 2.13 18.32 -0.88
C SER A 122 1.33 17.87 -2.12
N ILE A 123 1.13 16.56 -2.30
CA ILE A 123 0.29 16.01 -3.37
C ILE A 123 -1.20 16.01 -3.00
N ILE A 124 -1.50 15.83 -1.72
CA ILE A 124 -2.87 15.71 -1.20
C ILE A 124 -3.53 17.10 -1.08
N GLU A 125 -2.78 18.10 -0.62
CA GLU A 125 -3.21 19.50 -0.55
C GLU A 125 -3.47 20.10 -1.93
#